data_AF-A0A7C7JGK4-F1
#
_entry.id   AF-A0A7C7JGK4-F1
#
_cell.length_a   1.000
_cell.length_b   1.000
_cell.length_c   1.000
_cell.angle_alpha   90.00
_cell.angle_beta   90.00
_cell.angle_gamma   90.00
#
_symmetry.space_group_name_H-M   'P 1'
#
loop_
_entity.id
_entity.type
_entity.pdbx_description
1 polymer ?
#
loop_
_entity_poly.entity_id
_entity_poly.type
_entity_poly.pdbx_seq_one_letter_code
_entity_poly.pdbx_strand_id
1 'polypeptide(L)'
;MKQEIFESYIGTVCERFSIKESKELFTKNKRRDVVDARHVLYYMCHKRPMRIRYIQQYMLDKGYDISHSSIIHGIKQVTRFVENDNDYRALIQELESNVLQS
;
A
#
# COMPACT_ATOMS: atom_id res chain seq x y z
N MET A 1 1.72 -17.44 1.56
CA MET A 1 2.41 -16.74 0.43
C MET A 1 1.84 -15.35 0.09
N LYS A 2 0.71 -15.19 -0.63
CA LYS A 2 0.24 -13.84 -1.05
C LYS A 2 -0.21 -12.96 0.13
N GLN A 3 -0.81 -13.57 1.15
CA GLN A 3 -1.23 -12.87 2.36
C GLN A 3 -0.03 -12.49 3.24
N GLU A 4 0.96 -13.36 3.45
CA GLU A 4 2.21 -13.02 4.16
C GLU A 4 2.92 -11.82 3.53
N ILE A 5 3.01 -11.76 2.20
CA ILE A 5 3.61 -10.61 1.48
C ILE A 5 2.79 -9.34 1.76
N PHE A 6 1.46 -9.44 1.77
CA PHE A 6 0.58 -8.31 2.08
C PHE A 6 0.77 -7.82 3.52
N GLU A 7 0.87 -8.73 4.50
CA GLU A 7 1.15 -8.39 5.90
C GLU A 7 2.53 -7.74 6.07
N SER A 8 3.55 -8.24 5.37
CA SER A 8 4.88 -7.62 5.37
C SER A 8 4.82 -6.19 4.82
N TYR A 9 4.10 -5.97 3.71
CA TYR A 9 3.89 -4.62 3.18
C TYR A 9 3.18 -3.69 4.14
N ILE A 10 2.19 -4.19 4.89
CA ILE A 10 1.51 -3.38 5.92
C ILE A 10 2.53 -2.87 6.93
N GLY A 11 3.43 -3.73 7.42
CA GLY A 11 4.47 -3.35 8.37
C GLY A 11 5.37 -2.23 7.84
N THR A 12 5.97 -2.45 6.67
CA THR A 12 6.88 -1.50 6.04
C THR A 12 6.23 -0.15 5.72
N VAL A 13 4.98 -0.18 5.24
CA VAL A 13 4.21 1.04 4.97
C VAL A 13 3.88 1.77 6.28
N CYS A 14 3.45 1.07 7.32
CA CYS A 14 3.13 1.71 8.60
C CYS A 14 4.34 2.40 9.21
N GLU A 15 5.50 1.75 9.19
CA GLU A 15 6.77 2.31 9.66
C GLU A 15 7.12 3.59 8.90
N ARG A 16 7.08 3.54 7.56
CA ARG A 16 7.48 4.69 6.72
C ARG A 16 6.59 5.92 6.87
N PHE A 17 5.30 5.70 7.08
CA PHE A 17 4.30 6.77 7.23
C PHE A 17 4.05 7.14 8.69
N SER A 18 4.84 6.61 9.63
CA SER A 18 4.68 6.86 11.09
C SER A 18 3.27 6.53 11.60
N ILE A 19 2.63 5.52 11.01
CA ILE A 19 1.32 5.03 11.42
C ILE A 19 1.55 4.03 12.56
N LYS A 20 1.21 4.44 13.78
CA LYS A 20 1.46 3.65 14.99
C LYS A 20 0.66 2.36 15.03
N GLU A 21 -0.55 2.38 14.46
CA GLU A 21 -1.45 1.23 14.48
C GLU A 21 -1.82 0.86 13.04
N SER A 22 -1.38 -0.32 12.60
CA SER A 22 -1.71 -0.83 11.25
C SER A 22 -3.21 -0.88 10.97
N LYS A 23 -4.03 -0.99 12.03
CA LYS A 23 -5.48 -0.90 11.97
C LYS A 23 -5.98 0.41 11.35
N GLU A 24 -5.23 1.51 11.47
CA GLU A 24 -5.61 2.81 10.87
C GLU A 24 -5.74 2.72 9.34
N LEU A 25 -4.92 1.88 8.67
CA LEU A 25 -5.04 1.64 7.23
C LEU A 25 -6.39 1.02 6.84
N PHE A 26 -7.02 0.30 7.77
CA PHE A 26 -8.28 -0.41 7.55
C PHE A 26 -9.49 0.32 8.15
N THR A 27 -9.31 1.55 8.62
CA THR A 27 -10.41 2.40 9.07
C THR A 27 -10.83 3.37 7.96
N LYS A 28 -12.13 3.72 7.93
CA LYS A 28 -12.62 4.84 7.11
C LYS A 28 -12.12 6.16 7.66
N ASN A 29 -10.87 6.48 7.34
CA ASN A 29 -10.19 7.71 7.69
C ASN A 29 -9.76 8.46 6.41
N LYS A 30 -9.88 9.79 6.40
CA LYS A 30 -9.47 10.66 5.30
C LYS A 30 -8.18 11.44 5.59
N ARG A 31 -7.50 11.16 6.71
CA ARG A 31 -6.17 11.71 6.98
C ARG A 31 -5.22 11.37 5.82
N ARG A 32 -4.51 12.39 5.35
CA ARG A 32 -3.73 12.33 4.10
C ARG A 32 -2.62 11.28 4.15
N ASP A 33 -1.90 11.21 5.27
CA ASP A 33 -0.89 10.18 5.56
C ASP A 33 -1.44 8.75 5.46
N VAL A 34 -2.61 8.47 6.02
CA VAL A 34 -3.26 7.16 5.94
C VAL A 34 -3.72 6.83 4.52
N VAL A 35 -4.21 7.83 3.78
CA VAL A 35 -4.63 7.68 2.39
C VAL A 35 -3.42 7.39 1.49
N ASP A 36 -2.34 8.14 1.65
CA ASP A 36 -1.10 7.97 0.88
C ASP A 36 -0.46 6.61 1.18
N ALA A 37 -0.42 6.21 2.45
CA ALA A 37 0.03 4.89 2.87
C ALA A 37 -0.78 3.76 2.20
N ARG A 38 -2.11 3.87 2.16
CA ARG A 38 -2.97 2.92 1.43
C ARG A 38 -2.65 2.87 -0.06
N HIS A 39 -2.44 4.02 -0.70
CA HIS A 39 -2.09 4.06 -2.11
C HIS A 39 -0.75 3.36 -2.39
N VAL A 40 0.27 3.59 -1.54
CA VAL A 40 1.57 2.91 -1.63
C VAL A 40 1.42 1.41 -1.45
N LEU A 41 0.63 0.96 -0.46
CA LEU A 41 0.32 -0.46 -0.27
C LEU A 41 -0.28 -1.09 -1.52
N TYR A 42 -1.26 -0.44 -2.16
CA TYR A 42 -1.88 -0.93 -3.39
C TYR A 42 -0.88 -1.02 -4.55
N TYR A 43 -0.04 -0.01 -4.69
CA TYR A 43 1.00 0.05 -5.71
C TYR A 43 2.01 -1.10 -5.54
N MET A 44 2.52 -1.32 -4.33
CA MET A 44 3.48 -2.40 -4.04
C MET A 44 2.86 -3.78 -4.34
N CYS A 45 1.60 -3.99 -3.97
CA CYS A 45 0.87 -5.21 -4.30
C CYS A 45 0.70 -5.37 -5.82
N HIS A 46 0.32 -4.31 -6.53
CA HIS A 46 0.11 -4.35 -7.97
C HIS A 46 1.40 -4.65 -8.74
N LYS A 47 2.52 -4.06 -8.31
CA LYS A 47 3.85 -4.30 -8.90
C LYS A 47 4.29 -5.76 -8.77
N ARG A 48 3.89 -6.45 -7.69
CA ARG A 48 4.05 -7.90 -7.54
C ARG A 48 2.82 -8.65 -8.07
N PRO A 49 2.65 -8.74 -9.39
CA PRO A 49 1.40 -8.95 -10.16
C PRO A 49 0.18 -9.46 -9.38
N MET A 50 -0.24 -8.73 -8.33
CA MET A 50 -1.33 -9.13 -7.46
C MET A 50 -2.60 -8.59 -8.09
N ARG A 51 -3.56 -9.49 -8.34
CA ARG A 51 -4.85 -9.07 -8.89
C ARG A 51 -5.55 -8.15 -7.91
N ILE A 52 -6.16 -7.08 -8.42
CA ILE A 52 -6.91 -6.09 -7.63
C ILE A 52 -7.95 -6.76 -6.72
N ARG A 53 -8.60 -7.84 -7.20
CA ARG A 53 -9.54 -8.63 -6.39
C ARG A 53 -8.93 -9.17 -5.09
N TYR A 54 -7.66 -9.58 -5.10
CA TYR A 54 -6.99 -10.04 -3.87
C TYR A 54 -6.69 -8.88 -2.94
N ILE A 55 -6.23 -7.74 -3.47
CA ILE A 55 -6.01 -6.52 -2.68
C ILE A 55 -7.32 -6.11 -2.00
N GLN A 56 -8.43 -6.07 -2.76
CA GLN A 56 -9.75 -5.77 -2.22
C GLN A 56 -10.15 -6.75 -1.12
N GLN A 57 -9.99 -8.06 -1.37
CA GLN A 57 -10.32 -9.09 -0.38
C GLN A 57 -9.50 -8.92 0.91
N TYR A 58 -8.19 -8.69 0.82
CA TYR A 58 -7.35 -8.52 2.00
C TYR A 58 -7.66 -7.25 2.79
N MET A 59 -8.03 -6.16 2.10
CA MET A 59 -8.54 -4.96 2.77
C MET A 59 -9.87 -5.24 3.49
N LEU A 60 -10.78 -5.98 2.83
CA LEU A 60 -12.09 -6.35 3.39
C LEU A 60 -11.94 -7.27 4.60
N ASP A 61 -11.05 -8.27 4.55
CA ASP A 61 -10.77 -9.21 5.64
C ASP A 61 -10.24 -8.50 6.90
N LYS A 62 -9.59 -7.34 6.72
CA LYS A 62 -9.11 -6.45 7.80
C LYS A 62 -10.15 -5.41 8.24
N GLY A 63 -11.35 -5.40 7.66
CA GLY A 63 -12.46 -4.52 8.02
C GLY A 63 -12.64 -3.27 7.15
N TYR A 64 -11.92 -3.17 6.02
CA TYR A 64 -12.01 -2.01 5.12
C TYR A 64 -12.59 -2.36 3.76
N ASP A 65 -13.89 -2.12 3.62
CA ASP A 65 -14.58 -2.23 2.33
C ASP A 65 -14.18 -1.08 1.40
N ILE A 66 -13.55 -1.43 0.28
CA ILE A 66 -13.00 -0.50 -0.71
C ILE A 66 -13.34 -0.96 -2.12
N SER A 67 -13.64 -0.03 -3.01
CA SER A 67 -13.94 -0.37 -4.40
C SER A 67 -12.66 -0.61 -5.22
N HIS A 68 -12.77 -1.44 -6.27
CA HIS A 68 -11.72 -1.58 -7.27
C HIS A 68 -11.28 -0.24 -7.86
N SER A 69 -12.24 0.67 -8.12
CA SER A 69 -11.94 1.99 -8.71
C SER A 69 -11.03 2.83 -7.81
N SER A 70 -11.23 2.76 -6.50
CA SER A 70 -10.40 3.46 -5.51
C SER A 70 -9.00 2.85 -5.42
N ILE A 71 -8.88 1.52 -5.49
CA ILE A 71 -7.57 0.84 -5.54
C ILE A 71 -6.81 1.26 -6.81
N ILE A 72 -7.46 1.21 -7.97
CA ILE A 72 -6.88 1.61 -9.26
C ILE A 72 -6.45 3.08 -9.24
N HIS A 73 -7.26 3.95 -8.65
CA HIS A 73 -6.91 5.36 -8.48
C HIS A 73 -5.63 5.51 -7.65
N GLY A 74 -5.55 4.84 -6.50
CA GLY A 74 -4.36 4.85 -5.65
C GLY A 74 -3.09 4.38 -6.36
N ILE A 75 -3.20 3.26 -7.10
CA ILE A 75 -2.09 2.75 -7.93
C ILE A 75 -1.64 3.82 -8.92
N LYS A 76 -2.56 4.40 -9.69
CA LYS A 76 -2.24 5.44 -10.69
C LYS A 76 -1.60 6.68 -10.07
N GLN A 77 -2.06 7.11 -8.89
CA GLN A 77 -1.49 8.25 -8.18
C GLN A 77 -0.02 7.98 -7.80
N VAL A 78 0.27 6.82 -7.22
CA VAL A 78 1.64 6.44 -6.85
C VAL A 78 2.52 6.22 -8.07
N THR A 79 2.01 5.58 -9.13
CA THR A 79 2.74 5.45 -10.41
C THR A 79 3.18 6.82 -10.93
N ARG A 80 2.29 7.81 -10.93
CA ARG A 80 2.63 9.19 -11.34
C ARG A 80 3.72 9.80 -10.46
N PHE A 81 3.67 9.62 -9.14
CA PHE A 81 4.74 10.13 -8.26
C PHE A 81 6.07 9.44 -8.54
N VAL A 82 6.08 8.11 -8.67
CA VAL A 82 7.29 7.35 -9.01
C VAL A 82 7.88 7.73 -10.37
N GLU A 83 7.05 8.10 -11.35
CA GLU A 83 7.50 8.52 -12.67
C GLU A 83 8.08 9.95 -12.68
N ASN A 84 7.48 10.87 -11.93
CA ASN A 84 7.80 12.31 -11.98
C ASN A 84 8.73 12.79 -10.87
N ASP A 85 8.89 12.02 -9.79
CA ASP A 85 9.66 12.39 -8.60
C ASP A 85 10.70 11.31 -8.28
N ASN A 86 11.98 11.69 -8.40
CA ASN A 86 13.11 10.80 -8.17
C ASN A 86 13.27 10.42 -6.69
N ASP A 87 12.95 11.33 -5.77
CA ASP A 87 13.04 11.07 -4.33
C ASP A 87 11.93 10.10 -3.92
N TYR A 88 10.72 10.29 -4.47
CA TYR A 88 9.61 9.37 -4.26
C TYR A 88 9.88 7.98 -4.86
N ARG A 89 10.54 7.91 -6.02
CA ARG A 89 11.00 6.64 -6.60
C ARG A 89 11.99 5.92 -5.70
N ALA A 90 13.00 6.64 -5.17
CA ALA A 90 13.99 6.08 -4.27
C ALA A 90 13.35 5.54 -2.99
N LEU A 91 12.40 6.29 -2.42
CA LEU A 91 11.60 5.88 -1.26
C LEU A 91 10.87 4.56 -1.53
N ILE A 92 10.19 4.43 -2.67
CA ILE A 92 9.47 3.20 -3.00
C ILE A 92 10.42 2.01 -3.20
N GLN A 93 11.59 2.23 -3.81
CA GLN A 93 12.61 1.18 -3.96
C GLN A 93 13.18 0.73 -2.61
N GLU A 94 13.37 1.65 -1.67
CA GLU A 94 13.78 1.34 -0.29
C GLU A 94 12.74 0.46 0.41
N LEU A 95 11.46 0.84 0.36
CA LEU A 95 10.37 0.05 0.95
C LEU A 95 10.29 -1.36 0.36
N GLU A 96 10.49 -1.50 -0.95
CA GLU A 96 10.50 -2.80 -1.61
C GLU A 96 11.68 -3.67 -1.19
N SER A 97 12.84 -3.06 -0.94
CA SER A 97 14.07 -3.76 -0.54
C SER A 97 13.97 -4.31 0.89
N ASN A 98 13.36 -3.54 1.80
CA ASN A 98 13.17 -3.96 3.21
C ASN A 98 12.27 -5.21 3.34
N VAL A 99 11.32 -5.38 2.42
CA VAL A 99 10.41 -6.55 2.38
C VAL A 99 11.08 -7.80 1.80
N LEU A 100 12.19 -7.65 1.07
CA LEU A 100 12.94 -8.77 0.49
C LEU A 100 13.97 -9.38 1.44
N GLN A 101 14.27 -8.70 2.55
CA GLN A 101 15.27 -9.13 3.54
C GLN A 101 14.65 -9.73 4.81
N SER A 102 13.31 -9.75 4.92
CA SER A 102 12.55 -10.22 6.07
C SER A 102 11.88 -11.57 5.87
#